data_AF-A0A6I1I0H9-F1
#
_entry.id   AF-A0A6I1I0H9-F1
#
_cell.length_a   1.000
_cell.length_b   1.000
_cell.length_c   1.000
_cell.angle_alpha   90.00
_cell.angle_beta   90.00
_cell.angle_gamma   90.00
#
_symmetry.space_group_name_H-M   'P 1'
#
loop_
_entity.id
_entity.type
_entity.pdbx_description
1 polymer ?
#
loop_
_entity_poly.entity_id
_entity_poly.type
_entity_poly.pdbx_seq_one_letter_code
_entity_poly.pdbx_strand_id
1 'polypeptide(L)'
;MQMQMSEEKEKDLMSMYRETRPREFFGEKSNTNHLAWSALVVLLALVFWLVVALTAAENQRHALETKACQDRVFPTEIDMSCLKQVKSRDHWWQHLGHALVHLGS
;
A
#
# COMPACT_ATOMS: atom_id res chain seq x y z
N MET A 1 -14.79 -60.08 -29.24
CA MET A 1 -14.56 -59.97 -27.79
C MET A 1 -13.20 -59.38 -27.44
N GLN A 2 -12.09 -59.83 -28.04
CA GLN A 2 -10.74 -59.26 -27.75
C GLN A 2 -10.62 -57.75 -28.07
N MET A 3 -11.26 -57.29 -29.15
CA MET A 3 -11.23 -55.89 -29.60
C MET A 3 -12.01 -54.93 -28.69
N GLN A 4 -13.03 -55.40 -27.97
CA GLN A 4 -13.77 -54.57 -27.00
C GLN A 4 -12.95 -54.37 -25.72
N MET A 5 -12.25 -55.42 -25.25
CA MET A 5 -11.40 -55.36 -24.06
C MET A 5 -10.18 -54.44 -24.26
N SER A 6 -9.64 -54.33 -25.48
CA SER A 6 -8.57 -53.36 -25.76
C SER A 6 -9.06 -51.92 -25.73
N GLU A 7 -10.27 -51.65 -26.21
CA GLU A 7 -10.84 -50.30 -26.24
C GLU A 7 -11.20 -49.79 -24.83
N GLU A 8 -11.71 -50.67 -23.97
CA GLU A 8 -11.97 -50.35 -22.56
C GLU A 8 -10.67 -50.04 -21.80
N LYS A 9 -9.61 -50.83 -22.02
CA LYS A 9 -8.29 -50.59 -21.42
C LYS A 9 -7.66 -49.28 -21.90
N GLU A 10 -7.82 -48.94 -23.17
CA GLU A 10 -7.33 -47.69 -23.72
C GLU A 10 -8.07 -46.49 -23.12
N LYS A 11 -9.40 -46.58 -22.98
CA LYS A 11 -10.22 -45.55 -22.32
C LYS A 11 -9.83 -45.36 -20.86
N ASP A 12 -9.62 -46.45 -20.14
CA ASP A 12 -9.22 -46.43 -18.72
C ASP A 12 -7.82 -45.81 -18.52
N LEU A 13 -6.87 -46.18 -19.37
CA LEU A 13 -5.55 -45.56 -19.41
C LEU A 13 -5.65 -44.06 -19.72
N MET A 14 -6.46 -43.68 -20.71
CA MET A 14 -6.64 -42.28 -21.10
C MET A 14 -7.35 -41.46 -20.01
N SER A 15 -8.26 -42.03 -19.22
CA SER A 15 -8.84 -41.35 -18.06
C SER A 15 -7.83 -41.13 -16.94
N MET A 16 -6.94 -42.09 -16.69
CA MET A 16 -5.90 -41.95 -15.67
C MET A 16 -4.90 -40.82 -16.02
N TYR A 17 -4.54 -40.67 -17.30
CA TYR A 17 -3.75 -39.53 -17.78
C TYR A 17 -4.50 -38.20 -17.74
N ARG A 18 -5.83 -38.22 -17.87
CA ARG A 18 -6.67 -37.01 -17.80
C ARG A 18 -6.78 -36.48 -16.37
N GLU A 19 -6.87 -37.36 -15.38
CA GLU A 19 -6.94 -37.01 -13.95
C GLU A 19 -5.60 -36.58 -13.36
N THR A 20 -4.49 -37.04 -13.93
CA THR A 20 -3.13 -36.61 -13.55
C THR A 20 -2.67 -35.33 -14.24
N ARG A 21 -3.48 -34.75 -15.16
CA ARG A 21 -3.16 -33.42 -15.67
C ARG A 21 -3.11 -32.45 -14.49
N PRO A 22 -1.97 -31.78 -14.25
CA PRO A 22 -1.85 -30.85 -13.14
C PRO A 22 -2.95 -29.80 -13.33
N ARG A 23 -3.94 -29.79 -12.43
CA ARG A 23 -4.94 -28.75 -12.41
C ARG A 23 -4.19 -27.48 -12.12
N GLU A 24 -4.11 -26.65 -13.14
CA GLU A 24 -3.24 -25.49 -13.22
C GLU A 24 -3.25 -24.76 -11.88
N PHE A 25 -2.07 -24.71 -11.23
CA PHE A 25 -1.88 -23.95 -10.02
C PHE A 25 -2.36 -22.52 -10.28
N PHE A 26 -3.04 -21.91 -9.31
CA PHE A 26 -3.63 -20.57 -9.38
C PHE A 26 -2.61 -19.42 -9.62
N GLY A 27 -1.44 -19.68 -10.20
CA GLY A 27 -0.41 -18.70 -10.53
C GLY A 27 0.46 -19.01 -11.75
N GLU A 28 0.35 -20.15 -12.43
CA GLU A 28 1.37 -20.55 -13.41
C GLU A 28 1.11 -20.07 -14.85
N LYS A 29 -0.11 -19.62 -15.15
CA LYS A 29 -0.49 -19.16 -16.50
C LYS A 29 -1.04 -17.74 -16.52
N SER A 30 -0.26 -16.78 -16.04
CA SER A 30 -0.47 -15.40 -16.47
C SER A 30 0.85 -14.67 -16.61
N ASN A 31 1.23 -14.40 -17.85
CA ASN A 31 2.33 -13.51 -18.23
C ASN A 31 2.17 -12.10 -17.64
N THR A 32 1.00 -11.77 -17.08
CA THR A 32 0.72 -10.56 -16.30
C THR A 32 -0.18 -10.89 -15.09
N ASN A 33 0.39 -10.97 -13.90
CA ASN A 33 -0.39 -11.13 -12.66
C ASN A 33 -1.06 -9.80 -12.28
N HIS A 34 -2.20 -9.49 -12.90
CA HIS A 34 -2.96 -8.26 -12.67
C HIS A 34 -3.34 -8.05 -11.19
N LEU A 35 -3.50 -9.14 -10.42
CA LEU A 35 -3.74 -9.08 -8.98
C LEU A 35 -2.55 -8.55 -8.20
N ALA A 36 -1.33 -8.99 -8.53
CA ALA A 36 -0.12 -8.48 -7.89
C ALA A 36 0.11 -6.99 -8.23
N TRP A 37 -0.13 -6.61 -9.50
CA TRP A 37 0.00 -5.22 -9.95
C TRP A 37 -1.07 -4.31 -9.34
N SER A 38 -2.33 -4.75 -9.24
CA SER A 38 -3.37 -3.96 -8.58
C SER A 38 -3.10 -3.78 -7.10
N ALA A 39 -2.66 -4.83 -6.40
CA ALA A 39 -2.25 -4.76 -5.00
C ALA A 39 -1.08 -3.79 -4.81
N LEU A 40 -0.10 -3.81 -5.71
CA LEU A 40 1.04 -2.88 -5.69
C LEU A 40 0.59 -1.42 -5.82
N VAL A 41 -0.31 -1.11 -6.76
CA VAL A 41 -0.84 0.25 -6.94
C VAL A 41 -1.60 0.72 -5.70
N VAL A 42 -2.43 -0.15 -5.09
CA VAL A 42 -3.16 0.17 -3.85
C VAL A 42 -2.19 0.46 -2.71
N LEU A 43 -1.15 -0.36 -2.54
CA LEU A 43 -0.14 -0.15 -1.51
C LEU A 43 0.63 1.16 -1.72
N LEU A 44 1.01 1.48 -2.96
CA LEU A 44 1.68 2.76 -3.26
C LEU A 44 0.78 3.96 -2.98
N ALA A 45 -0.51 3.88 -3.32
CA ALA A 45 -1.47 4.93 -2.99
C ALA A 45 -1.60 5.11 -1.46
N LEU A 46 -1.62 4.02 -0.70
CA LEU A 46 -1.66 4.05 0.76
C LEU A 46 -0.39 4.66 1.35
N VAL A 47 0.79 4.27 0.86
CA VAL A 47 2.07 4.86 1.27
C VAL A 47 2.09 6.35 0.98
N PHE A 48 1.67 6.76 -0.22
CA PHE A 48 1.59 8.18 -0.58
C PHE A 48 0.64 8.95 0.36
N TRP A 49 -0.53 8.39 0.66
CA TRP A 49 -1.48 8.98 1.58
C TRP A 49 -0.89 9.15 3.00
N LEU A 50 -0.20 8.12 3.50
CA LEU A 50 0.47 8.18 4.80
C LEU A 50 1.58 9.24 4.83
N VAL A 51 2.36 9.35 3.75
CA VAL A 51 3.40 10.37 3.61
C VAL A 51 2.79 11.78 3.68
N VAL A 52 1.69 12.03 2.97
CA VAL A 52 0.97 13.32 3.04
C VAL A 52 0.45 13.58 4.45
N ALA A 53 -0.19 12.59 5.07
CA ALA A 53 -0.69 12.72 6.45
C ALA A 53 0.43 13.02 7.45
N LEU A 54 1.58 12.35 7.32
CA LEU A 54 2.75 12.56 8.17
C LEU A 54 3.31 13.97 8.01
N THR A 55 3.42 14.49 6.78
CA THR A 55 3.86 15.88 6.57
C THR A 55 2.95 16.90 7.21
N ALA A 56 1.63 16.71 7.12
CA ALA A 56 0.66 17.62 7.72
C ALA A 56 0.79 17.63 9.25
N ALA A 57 0.93 16.45 9.87
CA ALA A 57 1.10 16.32 11.31
C ALA A 57 2.40 16.98 11.80
N GLU A 58 3.52 16.72 11.13
CA GLU A 58 4.82 17.34 11.47
C GLU A 58 4.81 18.85 11.28
N ASN A 59 4.14 19.35 10.24
CA ASN A 59 4.01 20.79 10.03
C ASN A 59 3.19 21.47 11.15
N GLN A 60 2.12 20.83 11.62
CA GLN A 60 1.36 21.32 12.78
C GLN A 60 2.20 21.29 14.05
N ARG A 61 2.93 20.19 14.30
CA ARG A 61 3.82 20.06 15.45
C ARG A 61 4.87 21.17 15.47
N HIS A 62 5.54 21.39 14.35
CA HIS A 62 6.56 22.41 14.24
C HIS A 62 5.99 23.82 14.40
N ALA A 63 4.78 24.09 13.89
CA ALA A 63 4.11 25.37 14.08
C ALA A 63 3.78 25.66 15.56
N LEU A 64 3.47 24.63 16.34
CA LEU A 64 3.28 24.73 17.79
C LEU A 64 4.60 24.99 18.52
N GLU A 65 5.67 24.27 18.16
CA GLU A 65 7.00 24.44 18.73
C GLU A 65 7.56 25.85 18.48
N THR A 66 7.36 26.39 17.28
CA THR A 66 7.81 27.75 16.94
C THR A 66 6.82 28.85 17.35
N LYS A 67 5.72 28.50 18.04
CA LYS A 67 4.66 29.45 18.46
C LYS A 67 4.12 30.30 17.30
N ALA A 68 4.11 29.77 16.09
CA ALA A 68 3.75 30.52 14.88
C ALA A 68 2.27 30.92 14.84
N CYS A 69 1.41 30.15 15.53
CA CYS A 69 -0.04 30.37 15.62
C CYS A 69 -0.51 30.77 17.03
N GLN A 70 0.37 31.40 17.83
CA GLN A 70 0.00 31.93 19.14
C GLN A 70 -0.76 33.25 18.96
N ASP A 71 -1.92 33.39 19.62
CA ASP A 71 -2.72 34.60 19.51
C ASP A 71 -1.97 35.80 20.13
N ARG A 72 -1.96 36.94 19.45
CA ARG A 72 -1.33 38.17 19.91
C ARG A 72 -2.08 38.80 21.09
N VAL A 73 -3.37 38.54 21.20
CA VAL A 73 -4.23 39.08 22.26
C VAL A 73 -4.23 38.15 23.48
N PHE A 74 -4.24 36.83 23.24
CA PHE A 74 -4.27 35.81 24.29
C PHE A 74 -3.08 34.85 24.15
N PRO A 75 -1.93 35.15 24.79
CA PRO A 75 -0.73 34.33 24.63
C PRO A 75 -0.85 32.92 25.21
N THR A 76 -1.89 32.62 25.99
CA THR A 76 -2.17 31.27 26.48
C THR A 76 -3.01 30.44 25.52
N GLU A 77 -3.56 31.05 24.47
CA GLU A 77 -4.51 30.41 23.55
C GLU A 77 -3.89 30.21 22.16
N ILE A 78 -4.21 29.08 21.52
CA ILE A 78 -3.69 28.70 20.20
C ILE A 78 -4.80 28.91 19.18
N ASP A 79 -4.52 29.68 18.13
CA ASP A 79 -5.46 29.85 17.04
C ASP A 79 -5.51 28.59 16.15
N MET A 80 -6.60 27.82 16.31
CA MET A 80 -6.88 26.62 15.53
C MET A 80 -7.09 26.91 14.04
N SER A 81 -7.50 28.13 13.69
CA SER A 81 -7.72 28.52 12.30
C SER A 81 -6.38 28.72 11.58
N CYS A 82 -5.40 29.37 12.24
CA CYS A 82 -4.01 29.43 11.81
C CYS A 82 -3.39 28.02 11.70
N LEU A 83 -3.59 27.15 12.70
CA LEU A 83 -2.96 25.82 12.73
C LEU A 83 -3.35 24.94 11.53
N LYS A 84 -4.54 25.14 10.96
CA LYS A 84 -4.99 24.40 9.77
C LYS A 84 -4.34 24.88 8.47
N GLN A 85 -3.86 26.13 8.42
CA GLN A 85 -3.38 26.77 7.19
C GLN A 85 -1.88 27.08 7.22
N VAL A 86 -1.26 27.06 8.40
CA VAL A 86 0.13 27.44 8.60
C VAL A 86 1.05 26.52 7.81
N LYS A 87 2.00 27.12 7.10
CA LYS A 87 3.16 26.43 6.52
C LYS A 87 4.38 26.86 7.31
N SER A 88 4.89 25.96 8.15
CA SER A 88 6.02 26.25 9.02
C SER A 88 7.38 26.10 8.32
N ARG A 89 7.48 25.32 7.23
CA ARG A 89 8.68 25.23 6.38
C ARG A 89 8.33 25.38 4.90
N ASP A 90 9.36 25.75 4.11
CA ASP A 90 9.23 26.00 2.67
C ASP A 90 8.89 24.75 1.86
N HIS A 91 9.29 23.58 2.36
CA HIS A 91 9.29 22.35 1.58
C HIS A 91 8.80 21.13 2.36
N TRP A 92 7.81 20.43 1.81
CA TRP A 92 7.15 19.26 2.43
C TRP A 92 8.11 18.09 2.72
N TRP A 93 9.15 17.90 1.90
CA TRP A 93 10.14 16.84 2.10
C TRP A 93 11.04 17.08 3.32
N GLN A 94 11.18 18.33 3.79
CA GLN A 94 11.93 18.62 5.02
C GLN A 94 11.17 18.12 6.26
N HIS A 95 9.83 18.12 6.21
CA HIS A 95 9.01 17.51 7.25
C HIS A 95 9.13 15.99 7.25
N LEU A 96 9.15 15.36 6.07
CA LEU A 96 9.36 13.91 5.96
C LEU A 96 10.75 13.47 6.40
N GLY A 97 11.79 14.16 5.96
CA GLY A 97 13.16 13.85 6.36
C GLY A 97 13.33 13.96 7.88
N HIS A 98 12.73 14.98 8.49
CA HIS A 98 12.76 15.15 9.94
C HIS A 98 12.05 13.99 10.67
N ALA A 99 10.82 13.65 10.26
CA ALA A 99 10.09 12.52 10.84
C ALA A 99 10.83 11.20 10.67
N LEU A 100 11.35 10.91 9.46
CA LEU A 100 12.04 9.65 9.19
C LEU A 100 13.33 9.49 9.98
N VAL A 101 14.09 10.57 10.19
CA VAL A 101 15.32 10.56 10.99
C VAL A 101 15.01 10.40 12.49
N HIS A 102 13.92 10.97 12.98
CA HIS A 102 13.54 10.92 14.40
C HIS A 102 12.59 9.77 14.77
N LEU A 103 12.18 8.93 13.81
CA LEU A 103 11.29 7.78 14.08
C LEU A 103 11.95 6.68 14.94
N GLY A 104 13.26 6.78 15.21
CA GLY A 104 14.05 5.75 15.90
C GLY A 104 14.93 6.24 17.06
N SER A 105 14.77 7.47 17.54
CA SER A 105 15.44 7.98 18.76
C SER A 105 14.47 8.09 19.91
#